data_AF-A0A660QIH4-F1
#
_entry.id   AF-A0A660QIH4-F1
#
_cell.length_a   1.000
_cell.length_b   1.000
_cell.length_c   1.000
_cell.angle_alpha   90.00
_cell.angle_beta   90.00
_cell.angle_gamma   90.00
#
_symmetry.space_group_name_H-M   'P 1'
#
loop_
_entity.id
_entity.type
_entity.pdbx_description
1 polymer ?
#
loop_
_entity_poly.entity_id
_entity_poly.type
_entity_poly.pdbx_seq_one_letter_code
_entity_poly.pdbx_strand_id
1 'polypeptide(L)' 'MKKSLGRHLIAEFYDCEPEFLDDVHSVEQNMKNAAIEAGATVVGSSFHRFLPYGVSGVVIISESHLTIHTWPEYG' A
#
# COMPACT_ATOMS: atom_id res chain seq x y z
N MET A 1 15.86 -24.96 13.51
CA MET A 1 14.56 -24.36 13.14
C MET A 1 14.67 -23.81 11.73
N LYS A 2 13.80 -24.21 10.79
CA LYS A 2 13.77 -23.60 9.45
C LYS A 2 13.20 -22.18 9.59
N LYS A 3 13.96 -21.17 9.14
CA LYS A 3 13.48 -19.78 9.03
C LYS A 3 12.75 -19.59 7.70
N SER A 4 11.77 -18.70 7.68
CA SER A 4 11.07 -18.31 6.44
C SER A 4 11.96 -17.43 5.57
N LEU A 5 11.70 -17.43 4.26
CA LEU A 5 12.38 -16.53 3.29
C LEU A 5 11.89 -15.08 3.41
N GLY A 6 10.67 -14.87 3.91
CA GLY A 6 10.08 -13.54 4.08
C GLY A 6 9.07 -13.50 5.21
N ARG A 7 8.55 -12.29 5.46
CA ARG A 7 7.45 -12.01 6.38
C ARG A 7 6.36 -11.30 5.57
N HIS A 8 5.13 -11.79 5.67
CA HIS A 8 3.97 -11.20 5.01
C HIS A 8 2.96 -10.83 6.09
N LEU A 9 2.59 -9.56 6.13
CA LEU A 9 1.56 -9.03 7.02
C LEU A 9 0.30 -8.78 6.20
N ILE A 10 -0.84 -9.24 6.73
CA ILE A 10 -2.17 -8.87 6.26
C ILE A 10 -2.75 -7.99 7.36
N ALA A 11 -3.18 -6.79 7.00
CA ALA A 11 -3.66 -5.81 7.96
C ALA A 11 -4.96 -5.18 7.44
N GLU A 12 -5.87 -4.93 8.37
CA GLU A 12 -7.12 -4.23 8.15
C GLU A 12 -7.04 -2.90 8.88
N PHE A 13 -7.37 -1.81 8.18
CA PHE A 13 -7.34 -0.46 8.71
C PHE A 13 -8.78 0.06 8.69
N TYR A 14 -9.21 0.67 9.78
CA TYR A 14 -10.59 1.14 9.97
C TYR A 14 -10.56 2.59 10.46
N ASP A 15 -11.68 3.29 10.27
CA ASP A 15 -11.88 4.69 10.64
C ASP A 15 -10.81 5.62 10.02
N CYS A 16 -10.37 5.28 8.80
CA CYS A 16 -9.43 6.07 8.03
C CYS A 16 -10.13 7.29 7.40
N GLU A 17 -9.39 8.39 7.26
CA GLU A 17 -9.91 9.61 6.62
C GLU A 17 -10.24 9.34 5.13
N PRO A 18 -11.52 9.43 4.70
CA PRO A 18 -11.93 9.09 3.34
C PRO A 18 -11.21 9.88 2.25
N GLU A 19 -10.87 11.13 2.53
CA GLU A 19 -10.15 12.01 1.60
C GLU A 19 -8.75 11.46 1.28
N PHE A 20 -8.07 10.85 2.27
CA PHE A 20 -6.78 10.20 2.05
C PHE A 20 -6.93 8.89 1.30
N LEU A 21 -7.98 8.11 1.60
CA LEU A 21 -8.25 6.84 0.93
C LEU A 21 -8.54 7.00 -0.57
N ASP A 22 -9.00 8.18 -0.99
CA ASP A 22 -9.37 8.49 -2.38
C ASP A 22 -8.31 9.31 -3.15
N ASP A 23 -7.25 9.78 -2.47
CA ASP A 23 -6.13 10.50 -3.10
C ASP A 23 -5.00 9.55 -3.50
N VAL A 24 -5.00 9.17 -4.78
CA VAL A 24 -4.00 8.25 -5.34
C VAL A 24 -2.56 8.74 -5.22
N HIS A 25 -2.32 10.06 -5.25
CA HIS A 25 -0.97 10.61 -5.13
C HIS A 25 -0.47 10.52 -3.68
N SER A 26 -1.33 10.86 -2.72
CA SER A 26 -1.03 10.71 -1.31
C SER A 26 -0.83 9.24 -0.94
N VAL A 27 -1.68 8.33 -1.42
CA VAL A 27 -1.55 6.89 -1.19
C VAL A 27 -0.24 6.35 -1.79
N GLU A 28 0.09 6.70 -3.02
CA GLU A 28 1.36 6.26 -3.65
C GLU A 28 2.58 6.76 -2.87
N GLN A 29 2.59 8.03 -2.48
CA GLN A 29 3.71 8.61 -1.76
C GLN A 29 3.90 7.95 -0.38
N ASN A 30 2.82 7.75 0.36
CA ASN A 30 2.88 7.11 1.69
C ASN A 30 3.30 5.64 1.59
N MET A 31 2.83 4.89 0.59
CA MET A 31 3.25 3.51 0.38
C MET A 31 4.74 3.38 0.00
N LYS A 32 5.26 4.31 -0.82
CA LYS A 32 6.70 4.38 -1.13
C LYS A 32 7.51 4.72 0.13
N ASN A 33 7.05 5.68 0.92
CA ASN A 33 7.70 6.04 2.19
C ASN A 33 7.72 4.86 3.15
N ALA A 34 6.61 4.13 3.30
CA ALA A 34 6.53 2.93 4.14
C ALA A 34 7.52 1.84 3.70
N ALA A 35 7.69 1.63 2.39
CA ALA A 35 8.71 0.71 1.87
C ALA A 35 10.13 1.15 2.26
N ILE A 36 10.43 2.45 2.16
CA ILE A 36 11.74 3.03 2.53
C ILE A 36 11.97 2.91 4.05
N GLU A 37 10.96 3.21 4.88
CA GLU A 37 11.03 3.09 6.33
C GLU A 37 11.19 1.64 6.80
N ALA A 38 10.61 0.69 6.07
CA ALA A 38 10.82 -0.74 6.29
C ALA A 38 12.23 -1.22 5.87
N GLY A 39 13.05 -0.35 5.28
CA GLY A 39 14.38 -0.67 4.77
C GLY A 39 14.37 -1.46 3.47
N ALA A 40 13.25 -1.45 2.73
CA ALA A 40 13.12 -2.17 1.48
C ALA A 40 13.59 -1.34 0.28
N THR A 41 14.16 -2.01 -0.72
CA THR A 41 14.54 -1.39 -1.99
C THR A 41 13.36 -1.41 -2.94
N VAL A 42 12.87 -0.23 -3.32
CA VAL A 42 11.78 -0.08 -4.30
C VAL A 42 12.30 -0.37 -5.70
N VAL A 43 11.65 -1.31 -6.39
CA VAL A 43 11.90 -1.66 -7.80
C VAL A 43 10.96 -0.89 -8.73
N GLY A 44 9.72 -0.66 -8.30
CA GLY A 44 8.74 0.11 -9.05
C GLY A 44 7.41 0.24 -8.32
N SER A 45 6.50 1.06 -8.86
CA SER A 45 5.16 1.26 -8.32
C SER A 45 4.11 1.37 -9.42
N SER A 46 2.87 1.00 -9.09
CA SER A 46 1.70 1.24 -9.93
C SER A 46 0.48 1.48 -9.07
N PHE A 47 -0.24 2.56 -9.35
CA PHE A 47 -1.40 3.01 -8.59
C PHE A 47 -2.52 3.41 -9.54
N HIS A 48 -3.75 3.10 -9.16
CA HIS A 48 -4.95 3.41 -9.93
C HIS A 48 -6.05 3.90 -9.00
N ARG A 49 -6.61 5.07 -9.30
CA ARG A 49 -7.84 5.57 -8.69
C ARG A 49 -9.04 5.11 -9.53
N PHE A 50 -10.02 4.49 -8.89
CA PHE A 50 -11.27 4.10 -9.52
C PHE A 50 -12.31 5.23 -9.49
N LEU A 51 -13.38 5.05 -10.26
CA LEU A 51 -14.57 5.89 -10.20
C LEU A 51 -15.72 5.08 -9.57
N PRO A 52 -16.54 5.69 -8.68
CA PRO A 52 -16.49 7.10 -8.24
C PRO A 52 -15.31 7.43 -7.29
N TYR A 53 -14.80 6.44 -6.56
CA TYR A 53 -13.76 6.59 -5.55
C TYR A 53 -12.96 5.29 -5.36
N GLY A 54 -11.90 5.37 -4.56
CA GLY A 54 -11.10 4.23 -4.13
C GLY A 54 -9.81 4.07 -4.93
N VAL A 55 -8.79 3.52 -4.27
CA VAL A 55 -7.43 3.38 -4.81
C VAL A 55 -6.99 1.93 -4.66
N SER A 56 -6.38 1.40 -5.71
CA SER A 56 -5.56 0.18 -5.64
C SER A 56 -4.13 0.49 -6.03
N GLY A 57 -3.20 -0.03 -5.25
CA GLY A 57 -1.78 0.29 -5.40
C GLY A 57 -0.86 -0.85 -5.04
N VAL A 58 0.28 -0.92 -5.73
CA VAL A 58 1.37 -1.83 -5.42
C VAL A 58 2.72 -1.11 -5.49
N VAL A 59 3.57 -1.38 -4.51
CA VAL A 59 4.99 -1.08 -4.54
C VAL A 59 5.72 -2.41 -4.60
N ILE A 60 6.43 -2.64 -5.70
CA ILE A 60 7.29 -3.82 -5.87
C ILE A 60 8.62 -3.51 -5.19
N ILE A 61 9.03 -4.39 -4.28
CA ILE A 61 10.34 -4.34 -3.62
C ILE A 61 11.17 -5.55 -4.03
N SER A 62 12.47 -5.57 -3.72
CA SER A 62 13.33 -6.74 -3.98
C SER A 62 12.71 -8.02 -3.41
N GLU A 63 12.21 -8.88 -4.30
CA GLU A 63 11.66 -10.22 -4.01
C GLU A 63 10.33 -10.26 -3.23
N SER A 64 9.59 -9.14 -3.13
CA SER A 64 8.26 -9.09 -2.47
C SER A 64 7.42 -7.87 -2.91
N HIS A 65 6.44 -7.44 -2.10
CA HIS A 65 5.55 -6.31 -2.40
C HIS A 65 4.94 -5.67 -1.15
N LEU A 66 4.48 -4.43 -1.29
CA LEU A 66 3.48 -3.79 -0.43
C LEU A 66 2.27 -3.47 -1.31
N THR A 67 1.06 -3.82 -0.88
CA THR A 67 -0.18 -3.55 -1.61
C THR A 67 -1.19 -2.85 -0.71
N ILE A 68 -2.01 -1.99 -1.30
CA ILE A 68 -3.12 -1.32 -0.62
C ILE A 68 -4.34 -1.29 -1.54
N HIS A 69 -5.50 -1.55 -0.94
CA HIS A 69 -6.82 -1.42 -1.56
C HIS A 69 -7.69 -0.65 -0.58
N THR A 70 -8.30 0.44 -1.03
CA THR A 70 -9.06 1.35 -0.17
C THR A 70 -10.53 1.38 -0.56
N TRP A 71 -11.39 1.60 0.45
CA TRP A 71 -12.82 1.83 0.28
C TRP A 71 -13.23 3.11 1.03
N PRO A 72 -13.06 4.31 0.44
CA PRO A 72 -13.35 5.59 1.10
C PRO A 72 -14.75 5.69 1.71
N GLU A 73 -15.73 4.96 1.17
CA GLU A 73 -17.09 4.91 1.67
C GLU A 73 -17.28 4.18 3.01
N TYR A 74 -16.26 3.42 3.46
CA TYR A 74 -16.27 2.67 4.73
C TYR A 74 -15.25 3.15 5.76
N GLY A 75 -14.35 4.07 5.38
CA GLY A 75 -13.21 4.47 6.22
C GLY A 75 -12.22 3.33 6.39
#